data_AF-A0A183NLV7-F1
#
_entry.id   AF-A0A183NLV7-F1
#
_cell.length_a   1.000
_cell.length_b   1.000
_cell.length_c   1.000
_cell.angle_alpha   90.00
_cell.angle_beta   90.00
_cell.angle_gamma   90.00
#
_symmetry.space_group_name_H-M   'P 1'
#
loop_
_entity.id
_entity.type
_entity.pdbx_description
1 polymer ?
#
loop_
_entity_poly.entity_id
_entity_poly.type
_entity_poly.pdbx_seq_one_letter_code
_entity_poly.pdbx_strand_id
1 'polypeptide(L)'
;MYWHVIRERCAVSFDYYPADCSDLSQAENEMGRFLKQYSLEDKTQAGKIMSAVGKALSSSAQQRLTLLSPLDRVHQEVKTFRQQAISDTTNTVKIMEQGRTEYRGALLWMKNVSEELDPDTYKQLEKFRCVQAQVIHIWIF
;
A
#
# COMPACT_ATOMS: atom_id res chain seq x y z
N MET A 1 -12.10 -2.68 -10.29
CA MET A 1 -12.34 -1.24 -10.52
C MET A 1 -12.03 -0.37 -9.30
N TYR A 2 -12.42 -0.76 -8.07
CA TYR A 2 -12.15 0.03 -6.86
C TYR A 2 -10.65 0.22 -6.51
N TRP A 3 -9.81 -0.79 -6.75
CA TRP A 3 -8.37 -0.71 -6.44
C TRP A 3 -7.59 0.33 -7.25
N HIS A 4 -7.97 0.56 -8.52
CA HIS A 4 -7.30 1.57 -9.34
C HIS A 4 -7.66 3.00 -8.92
N VAL A 5 -8.92 3.24 -8.56
CA VAL A 5 -9.40 4.56 -8.13
C VAL A 5 -8.81 4.97 -6.78
N ILE A 6 -8.67 4.03 -5.83
CA ILE A 6 -7.99 4.28 -4.55
C ILE A 6 -6.49 4.54 -4.78
N ARG A 7 -5.86 3.77 -5.68
CA ARG A 7 -4.44 3.92 -6.02
C ARG A 7 -4.12 5.29 -6.63
N GLU A 8 -4.95 5.81 -7.53
CA GLU A 8 -4.72 7.12 -8.16
C GLU A 8 -5.01 8.28 -7.21
N ARG A 9 -6.11 8.25 -6.45
CA ARG A 9 -6.42 9.33 -5.51
C ARG A 9 -5.43 9.41 -4.35
N CYS A 10 -5.00 8.28 -3.78
CA CYS A 10 -4.04 8.29 -2.68
C CYS A 10 -2.61 8.63 -3.13
N ALA A 11 -2.20 8.23 -4.34
CA ALA A 11 -0.86 8.56 -4.84
C ALA A 11 -0.70 10.05 -5.13
N VAL A 12 -1.66 10.66 -5.83
CA VAL A 12 -1.60 12.08 -6.21
C VAL A 12 -1.66 12.97 -4.96
N SER A 13 -2.47 12.63 -3.95
CA SER A 13 -2.52 13.46 -2.74
C SER A 13 -1.27 13.35 -1.88
N PHE A 14 -0.56 12.22 -1.83
CA PHE A 14 0.57 12.06 -0.91
C PHE A 14 1.89 12.58 -1.47
N ASP A 15 2.06 12.60 -2.80
CA ASP A 15 3.32 13.01 -3.44
C ASP A 15 3.54 14.53 -3.42
N TYR A 16 2.47 15.34 -3.51
CA TYR A 16 2.56 16.81 -3.49
C TYR A 16 2.42 17.41 -2.08
N TYR A 17 1.80 16.68 -1.15
CA TYR A 17 1.49 17.17 0.19
C TYR A 17 2.72 17.65 0.99
N PRO A 18 3.89 16.98 0.96
CA PRO A 18 5.06 17.45 1.70
C PRO A 18 5.61 18.79 1.18
N ALA A 19 5.59 19.00 -0.14
CA ALA A 19 6.07 20.24 -0.76
C ALA A 19 5.12 21.41 -0.44
N ASP A 20 3.82 21.24 -0.67
CA ASP A 20 2.80 22.25 -0.38
C ASP A 20 2.80 22.63 1.12
N CYS A 21 2.97 21.64 1.99
CA CYS A 21 3.01 21.84 3.44
C CYS A 21 4.27 22.58 3.90
N SER A 22 5.42 22.32 3.26
CA SER A 22 6.67 23.05 3.52
C SER A 22 6.56 24.51 3.09
N ASP A 23 6.06 24.77 1.89
CA ASP A 23 5.90 26.13 1.35
C ASP A 23 4.93 26.97 2.19
N LEU A 24 3.78 26.38 2.57
CA LEU A 24 2.83 27.01 3.47
C LEU A 24 3.46 27.33 4.84
N SER A 25 4.22 26.38 5.39
CA SER A 25 4.89 26.57 6.69
C SER A 25 5.94 27.67 6.64
N GLN A 26 6.66 27.81 5.51
CA GLN A 26 7.61 28.89 5.30
C GLN A 26 6.91 30.25 5.26
N ALA A 27 5.86 30.38 4.45
CA ALA A 27 5.09 31.61 4.34
C ALA A 27 4.47 32.04 5.68
N GLU A 28 3.91 31.08 6.44
CA GLU A 28 3.38 31.34 7.79
C GLU A 28 4.47 31.80 8.77
N ASN A 29 5.67 31.20 8.70
CA ASN A 29 6.80 31.60 9.54
C ASN A 29 7.31 33.01 9.19
N GLU A 30 7.39 33.36 7.91
CA GLU A 30 7.76 34.69 7.44
C GLU A 30 6.77 35.74 7.92
N MET A 31 5.46 35.47 7.80
CA MET A 31 4.41 36.33 8.35
C MET A 31 4.50 36.46 9.87
N GLY A 32 4.79 35.36 10.58
CA GLY A 32 4.97 35.37 12.03
C GLY A 32 6.14 36.27 12.47
N ARG A 33 7.27 36.21 11.74
CA ARG A 33 8.43 37.08 11.98
C ARG A 33 8.13 38.54 11.66
N PHE A 34 7.45 38.79 10.54
CA PHE A 34 7.02 40.12 10.12
C PHE A 34 6.16 40.79 11.21
N LEU A 35 5.09 40.14 11.66
CA LEU A 35 4.22 40.69 12.70
C LEU A 35 4.96 40.91 14.02
N LYS A 36 5.89 40.02 14.37
CA LYS A 36 6.72 40.18 15.57
C LYS A 36 7.62 41.41 15.45
N GLN A 37 8.19 41.70 14.29
CA GLN A 37 9.02 42.89 14.07
C GLN A 37 8.23 44.18 14.24
N TYR A 38 7.05 44.28 13.59
CA TYR A 38 6.18 45.46 13.74
C TYR A 38 5.62 45.63 15.16
N SER A 39 5.41 44.52 15.89
CA SER A 39 5.00 44.59 17.30
C SER A 39 6.02 45.25 18.22
N LEU A 40 7.30 45.32 17.82
CA LEU A 40 8.34 45.98 18.61
C LEU A 40 8.24 47.51 18.48
N GLU A 41 7.84 48.00 17.32
CA GLU A 41 7.68 49.42 16.99
C GLU A 41 6.35 49.97 17.53
N ASP A 42 5.28 49.18 17.46
CA ASP A 42 3.95 49.57 17.93
C ASP A 42 3.74 49.25 19.42
N LYS A 43 3.67 50.27 20.27
CA LYS A 43 3.41 50.13 21.72
C LYS A 43 1.92 50.10 22.08
N THR A 44 1.02 50.23 21.10
CA THR A 44 -0.42 50.21 21.33
C THR A 44 -0.93 48.78 21.56
N GLN A 45 -2.25 48.65 21.74
CA GLN A 45 -2.90 47.35 21.80
C GLN A 45 -2.71 46.54 20.50
N ALA A 46 -2.59 47.21 19.35
CA ALA A 46 -2.36 46.54 18.07
C ALA A 46 -1.01 45.81 18.06
N GLY A 47 0.06 46.44 18.57
CA GLY A 47 1.36 45.78 18.72
C GLY A 47 1.30 44.52 19.61
N LYS A 48 0.55 44.55 20.72
CA LYS A 48 0.36 43.34 21.56
C LYS A 48 -0.32 42.21 20.80
N ILE A 49 -1.35 42.53 20.01
CA ILE A 49 -2.07 41.58 19.16
C ILE A 49 -1.12 41.03 18.08
N MET A 50 -0.37 41.88 17.39
CA MET A 50 0.62 41.47 16.39
C MET A 50 1.67 40.51 16.97
N SER A 51 2.15 40.76 18.19
CA SER A 51 3.09 39.86 18.86
C SER A 51 2.48 38.49 19.17
N ALA A 52 1.23 38.47 19.65
CA ALA A 52 0.51 37.23 19.95
C ALA A 52 0.23 36.42 18.68
N VAL A 53 -0.26 37.08 17.62
CA VAL A 53 -0.51 36.46 16.31
C VAL A 53 0.80 35.96 15.70
N GLY A 54 1.87 36.74 15.76
CA GLY A 54 3.18 36.34 15.25
C GLY A 54 3.71 35.07 15.91
N LYS A 55 3.58 34.96 17.25
CA LYS A 55 3.92 33.73 17.98
C LYS A 55 3.03 32.56 17.59
N ALA A 56 1.72 32.77 17.44
CA ALA A 56 0.77 31.73 17.06
C ALA A 56 1.08 31.17 15.66
N LEU A 57 1.36 32.05 14.69
CA LEU A 57 1.74 31.66 13.32
C LEU A 57 3.04 30.86 13.30
N SER A 58 4.10 31.34 13.95
CA SER A 58 5.36 30.61 14.01
C SER A 58 5.22 29.26 14.73
N SER A 59 4.43 29.19 15.80
CA SER A 59 4.14 27.95 16.50
C SER A 59 3.37 26.96 15.61
N SER A 60 2.36 27.44 14.90
CA SER A 60 1.57 26.61 13.99
C SER A 60 2.42 26.06 12.85
N ALA A 61 3.24 26.92 12.22
CA ALA A 61 4.18 26.51 11.17
C ALA A 61 5.16 25.44 11.67
N GLN A 62 5.73 25.61 12.86
CA GLN A 62 6.66 24.63 13.43
C GLN A 62 6.00 23.28 13.74
N GLN A 63 4.77 23.29 14.24
CA GLN A 63 3.99 22.06 14.44
C GLN A 63 3.75 21.35 13.11
N ARG A 64 3.40 22.10 12.05
CA ARG A 64 3.17 21.58 10.71
C ARG A 64 4.43 20.93 10.12
N LEU A 65 5.59 21.58 10.25
CA LEU A 65 6.88 21.02 9.85
C LEU A 65 7.24 19.75 10.63
N THR A 66 6.91 19.69 11.93
CA THR A 66 7.15 18.50 12.75
C THR A 66 6.33 17.30 12.27
N LEU A 67 5.17 17.52 11.67
CA LEU A 67 4.34 16.47 11.08
C LEU A 67 4.88 15.93 9.75
N LEU A 68 5.77 16.64 9.06
CA LEU A 68 6.32 16.17 7.78
C LEU A 68 7.11 14.87 7.94
N SER A 69 7.90 14.74 8.99
CA SER A 69 8.70 13.53 9.26
C SER A 69 7.85 12.27 9.46
N PRO A 70 6.85 12.24 10.37
CA PRO A 70 5.99 11.06 10.51
C PRO A 70 5.14 10.80 9.26
N LEU A 71 4.73 11.84 8.51
CA LEU A 71 4.00 11.66 7.26
C LEU A 71 4.86 11.01 6.17
N ASP A 72 6.11 11.45 5.99
CA ASP A 72 7.05 10.83 5.05
C ASP A 72 7.31 9.36 5.42
N ARG A 73 7.47 9.06 6.70
CA ARG A 73 7.60 7.67 7.16
C ARG A 73 6.39 6.82 6.75
N VAL A 74 5.17 7.29 7.03
CA VAL A 74 3.94 6.57 6.64
C VAL A 74 3.85 6.42 5.12
N HIS A 75 4.27 7.45 4.36
CA HIS A 75 4.34 7.36 2.90
C HIS A 75 5.22 6.18 2.45
N GLN A 76 6.44 6.11 2.98
CA GLN A 76 7.38 5.06 2.62
C GLN A 76 6.87 3.68 3.02
N GLU A 77 6.25 3.55 4.19
CA GLU A 77 5.65 2.30 4.67
C GLU A 77 4.51 1.84 3.74
N VAL A 78 3.60 2.73 3.35
CA VAL A 78 2.50 2.42 2.42
C VAL A 78 3.04 2.08 1.03
N LYS A 79 4.03 2.82 0.55
CA LYS A 79 4.69 2.57 -0.74
C LYS A 79 5.34 1.18 -0.74
N THR A 80 6.06 0.84 0.30
CA THR A 80 6.73 -0.47 0.47
C THR A 80 5.70 -1.59 0.55
N PHE A 81 4.66 -1.45 1.38
CA PHE A 81 3.59 -2.44 1.47
C PHE A 81 2.93 -2.69 0.11
N ARG A 82 2.66 -1.63 -0.66
CA ARG A 82 2.06 -1.76 -1.99
C ARG A 82 3.00 -2.40 -3.01
N GLN A 83 4.27 -2.02 -3.02
CA GLN A 83 5.23 -2.53 -4.00
C GLN A 83 5.66 -3.96 -3.70
N GLN A 84 5.78 -4.31 -2.41
CA GLN A 84 6.29 -5.59 -1.98
C GLN A 84 5.14 -6.53 -1.58
N ALA A 85 4.50 -6.30 -0.44
CA ALA A 85 3.55 -7.25 0.14
C ALA A 85 2.36 -7.57 -0.79
N ILE A 86 1.78 -6.55 -1.44
CA ILE A 86 0.69 -6.76 -2.40
C ILE A 86 1.20 -7.52 -3.65
N SER A 87 2.38 -7.17 -4.16
CA SER A 87 2.99 -7.84 -5.31
C SER A 87 3.28 -9.31 -5.03
N ASP A 88 3.89 -9.60 -3.88
CA ASP A 88 4.25 -10.96 -3.46
C ASP A 88 3.00 -11.83 -3.28
N THR A 89 1.96 -11.29 -2.66
CA THR A 89 0.68 -11.99 -2.51
C THR A 89 0.03 -12.24 -3.88
N THR A 90 0.06 -11.25 -4.76
CA THR A 90 -0.47 -11.38 -6.13
C THR A 90 0.27 -12.46 -6.92
N ASN A 91 1.59 -12.50 -6.82
CA ASN A 91 2.42 -13.52 -7.47
C ASN A 91 2.13 -14.91 -6.91
N THR A 92 2.00 -15.03 -5.59
CA THR A 92 1.68 -16.29 -4.92
C THR A 92 0.32 -16.83 -5.38
N VAL A 93 -0.71 -15.98 -5.40
CA VAL A 93 -2.05 -16.33 -5.89
C VAL A 93 -1.99 -16.74 -7.36
N LYS A 94 -1.23 -16.03 -8.19
CA LYS A 94 -1.08 -16.36 -9.61
C LYS A 94 -0.45 -17.75 -9.82
N ILE A 95 0.58 -18.07 -9.06
CA ILE A 95 1.24 -19.40 -9.12
C ILE A 95 0.27 -20.49 -8.64
N MET A 96 -0.45 -20.26 -7.55
CA MET A 96 -1.46 -21.19 -7.03
C MET A 96 -2.56 -21.46 -8.07
N GLU A 97 -3.07 -20.40 -8.72
CA GLU A 97 -4.11 -20.48 -9.74
C GLU A 97 -3.63 -21.23 -11.01
N GLN A 98 -2.38 -20.99 -11.41
CA GLN A 98 -1.71 -21.73 -12.48
C GLN A 98 -1.65 -23.22 -12.15
N GLY A 99 -1.11 -23.58 -10.98
CA GLY A 99 -0.99 -24.97 -10.54
C GLY A 99 -2.35 -25.67 -10.43
N ARG A 100 -3.38 -24.97 -9.94
CA ARG A 100 -4.76 -25.48 -9.90
C ARG A 100 -5.29 -25.78 -11.30
N THR A 101 -5.01 -24.92 -12.27
CA THR A 101 -5.45 -25.09 -13.66
C THR A 101 -4.74 -26.28 -14.32
N GLU A 102 -3.43 -26.41 -14.12
CA GLU A 102 -2.63 -27.53 -14.62
C GLU A 102 -3.08 -28.87 -14.03
N TYR A 103 -3.33 -28.91 -12.71
CA TYR A 103 -3.84 -30.09 -12.04
C TYR A 103 -5.22 -30.53 -12.59
N ARG A 104 -6.13 -29.59 -12.81
CA ARG A 104 -7.43 -29.87 -13.44
C ARG A 104 -7.27 -30.40 -14.87
N GLY A 105 -6.33 -29.86 -15.62
CA GLY A 105 -5.98 -30.35 -16.96
C GLY A 105 -5.48 -31.80 -16.94
N ALA A 106 -4.57 -32.12 -16.01
CA ALA A 106 -4.06 -33.48 -15.84
C ALA A 106 -5.16 -34.47 -15.45
N LEU A 107 -6.04 -34.12 -14.50
CA LEU A 107 -7.18 -34.97 -14.13
C LEU A 107 -8.13 -35.23 -15.30
N LEU A 108 -8.42 -34.20 -16.10
CA LEU A 108 -9.27 -34.36 -17.28
C LEU A 108 -8.61 -35.27 -18.33
N TRP A 109 -7.30 -35.09 -18.55
CA TRP A 109 -6.52 -35.96 -19.43
C TRP A 109 -6.55 -37.42 -18.96
N MET A 110 -6.32 -37.67 -17.66
CA MET A 110 -6.38 -39.02 -17.09
C MET A 110 -7.75 -39.67 -17.23
N LYS A 111 -8.82 -38.89 -17.05
CA LYS A 111 -10.19 -39.35 -17.25
C LYS A 111 -10.40 -39.79 -18.71
N ASN A 112 -10.05 -38.94 -19.67
CA ASN A 112 -10.24 -39.26 -21.09
C ASN A 112 -9.45 -40.50 -21.50
N VAL A 113 -8.18 -40.60 -21.09
CA VAL A 113 -7.34 -41.78 -21.35
C VAL A 113 -7.95 -43.04 -20.71
N SER A 114 -8.52 -42.94 -19.51
CA SER A 114 -9.17 -44.07 -18.84
C SER A 114 -10.47 -44.52 -19.52
N GLU A 115 -11.18 -43.63 -20.22
CA GLU A 115 -12.41 -43.96 -20.96
C GLU A 115 -12.11 -44.60 -22.33
N GLU A 116 -10.92 -44.37 -22.90
CA GLU A 116 -10.46 -44.90 -24.19
C GLU A 116 -9.63 -46.21 -24.07
N LEU A 117 -9.36 -46.69 -22.85
CA LEU A 117 -8.48 -47.85 -22.60
C LEU A 117 -9.24 -49.19 -22.47
N ASP A 118 -8.70 -50.24 -23.10
CA ASP A 118 -9.22 -51.61 -23.08
C ASP A 118 -9.28 -52.21 -21.64
N PRO A 119 -10.30 -53.02 -21.26
CA PRO A 119 -10.60 -53.41 -19.88
C PRO A 119 -9.46 -54.10 -19.11
N ASP A 120 -8.53 -54.76 -19.80
CA ASP A 120 -7.42 -55.47 -19.17
C ASP A 120 -6.31 -54.51 -18.66
N THR A 121 -6.26 -53.28 -19.18
CA THR A 121 -5.28 -52.25 -18.77
C THR A 121 -5.78 -51.41 -17.57
N TYR A 122 -7.09 -51.44 -17.30
CA TYR A 122 -7.76 -50.69 -16.23
C TYR A 122 -7.22 -51.04 -14.82
N LYS A 123 -6.80 -52.30 -14.61
CA LYS A 123 -6.23 -52.79 -13.33
C LYS A 123 -4.89 -52.13 -12.96
N GLN A 124 -4.12 -51.63 -13.94
CA GLN A 124 -2.86 -50.94 -13.65
C GLN A 124 -3.08 -49.47 -13.24
N LEU A 125 -4.12 -48.81 -13.76
CA LEU A 125 -4.46 -47.43 -13.41
C LEU A 125 -4.96 -47.26 -11.96
N GLU A 126 -5.63 -48.27 -11.40
CA GLU A 126 -6.11 -48.21 -10.01
C GLU A 126 -4.95 -48.06 -9.00
N LYS A 127 -3.78 -48.64 -9.32
CA LYS A 127 -2.56 -48.46 -8.51
C LYS A 127 -2.06 -47.01 -8.55
N PHE A 128 -2.13 -46.35 -9.70
CA PHE A 128 -1.75 -44.93 -9.83
C PHE A 128 -2.75 -44.00 -9.12
N ARG A 129 -4.04 -44.33 -9.13
CA ARG A 129 -5.09 -43.58 -8.41
C ARG A 129 -4.90 -43.60 -6.90
N CYS A 130 -4.54 -44.76 -6.31
CA CYS A 130 -4.23 -44.84 -4.88
C CYS A 130 -3.01 -44.00 -4.49
N VAL A 131 -1.94 -44.01 -5.30
CA VAL A 131 -0.75 -43.19 -5.05
C VAL A 131 -1.08 -41.70 -5.15
N GLN A 132 -1.89 -41.29 -6.14
CA GLN A 132 -2.33 -39.90 -6.26
C GLN A 132 -3.21 -39.46 -5.09
N ALA A 133 -4.14 -40.30 -4.61
CA ALA A 133 -4.96 -40.00 -3.43
C ALA A 133 -4.10 -39.73 -2.18
N GLN A 134 -2.98 -40.45 -2.05
CA GLN A 134 -2.07 -40.31 -0.92
C GLN A 134 -1.17 -39.06 -1.04
N VAL A 135 -0.77 -38.69 -2.25
CA VAL A 135 -0.03 -37.44 -2.52
C VAL A 135 -0.94 -36.22 -2.35
N ILE A 136 -2.21 -36.28 -2.77
CA ILE A 136 -3.20 -35.20 -2.57
C ILE A 136 -3.38 -34.87 -1.07
N HIS A 137 -3.27 -35.85 -0.19
CA HIS A 137 -3.37 -35.65 1.26
C HIS A 137 -2.13 -34.97 1.87
N ILE A 138 -0.98 -35.02 1.20
CA ILE A 138 0.30 -34.46 1.64
C ILE A 138 0.49 -33.00 1.18
N TRP A 139 -0.15 -32.58 0.09
CA TRP A 139 -0.05 -31.22 -0.45
C TRP A 139 -1.09 -30.22 0.10
N ILE A 140 -1.88 -30.62 1.11
CA ILE A 140 -2.93 -29.78 1.73
C ILE A 140 -2.51 -29.21 3.12
N PHE A 141 -1.27 -29.45 3.57
CA PHE A 141 -0.68 -28.79 4.75
C PHE A 141 0.53 -27.93 4.40
#